data_AF-A0AAU7YRG2-F1
#
_entry.id   AF-A0AAU7YRG2-F1
#
_cell.length_a   1.000
_cell.length_b   1.000
_cell.length_c   1.000
_cell.angle_alpha   90.00
_cell.angle_beta   90.00
_cell.angle_gamma   90.00
#
_symmetry.space_group_name_H-M   'P 1'
#
loop_
_entity.id
_entity.type
_entity.pdbx_description
1 polymer ?
#
loop_
_entity_poly.entity_id
_entity_poly.type
_entity_poly.pdbx_seq_one_letter_code
_entity_poly.pdbx_strand_id
1 'polypeptide(L)'
;MKVICLNRNDLFLKNTKTCFYCKFKNLKTIWLFNCCEGCQHYLMKQKIKISQVSKIIITEMNIYNISGLPGLLSSLSLSNKKNAVHLYGPKDLAKYLELTKKYSKTNFRYNLYFHPLKTNYIIKDHQYQIYCLKKFIHFEFIMTVPKNKGKFQLNNAKQWQIKIGPLYGKLKKGYDFILPDGMPINSKNFTKKEKKENQISLLFSQDLSQTRQIRYWKTLTIKTII
;
A
#
# COMPACT_ATOMS: atom_id res chain seq x y z
N MET A 1 1.93 -4.04 9.74
CA MET A 1 1.38 -4.46 8.44
C MET A 1 1.45 -5.98 8.36
N LYS A 2 0.47 -6.65 7.74
CA LYS A 2 0.53 -8.09 7.43
C LYS A 2 0.41 -8.26 5.91
N VAL A 3 1.31 -9.05 5.34
CA VAL A 3 1.29 -9.45 3.92
C VAL A 3 0.87 -10.91 3.89
N ILE A 4 -0.20 -11.24 3.16
CA ILE A 4 -0.76 -12.59 3.15
C ILE A 4 -0.97 -13.03 1.70
N CYS A 5 -0.31 -14.12 1.31
CA CYS A 5 -0.44 -14.73 0.00
C CYS A 5 -1.77 -15.49 -0.11
N LEU A 6 -2.45 -15.34 -1.24
CA LEU A 6 -3.74 -16.00 -1.47
C LEU A 6 -3.56 -17.42 -2.05
N ASN A 7 -2.52 -17.63 -2.85
CA ASN A 7 -2.33 -18.83 -3.68
C ASN A 7 -1.47 -19.93 -3.02
N ARG A 8 -1.53 -20.11 -1.70
CA ARG A 8 -0.53 -20.95 -0.98
C ARG A 8 -0.78 -22.47 -1.07
N ASN A 9 -2.00 -22.91 -1.37
CA ASN A 9 -2.41 -24.31 -1.17
C ASN A 9 -3.01 -25.01 -2.40
N ASP A 10 -3.08 -24.36 -3.56
CA ASP A 10 -3.65 -25.00 -4.75
C ASP A 10 -2.59 -25.78 -5.52
N LEU A 11 -2.77 -27.11 -5.58
CA LEU A 11 -1.87 -28.06 -6.24
C LEU A 11 -1.59 -27.73 -7.71
N PHE A 12 -2.53 -27.07 -8.40
CA PHE A 12 -2.41 -26.67 -9.81
C PHE A 12 -1.64 -25.36 -10.05
N LEU A 13 -1.51 -24.50 -9.04
CA LEU A 13 -0.90 -23.16 -9.16
C LEU A 13 0.42 -23.02 -8.38
N LYS A 14 1.07 -24.15 -8.05
CA LYS A 14 2.29 -24.22 -7.22
C LYS A 14 3.43 -23.27 -7.66
N ASN A 15 3.46 -22.83 -8.92
CA ASN A 15 4.52 -21.97 -9.47
C ASN A 15 4.17 -20.49 -9.64
N THR A 16 2.94 -20.03 -9.42
CA THR A 16 2.56 -18.62 -9.66
C THR A 16 2.21 -17.91 -8.35
N LYS A 17 3.27 -17.56 -7.60
CA LYS A 17 3.19 -16.70 -6.40
C LYS A 17 2.94 -15.24 -6.79
N THR A 18 1.89 -14.95 -7.54
CA THR A 18 1.66 -13.60 -8.09
C THR A 18 0.60 -12.80 -7.34
N CYS A 19 -0.37 -13.44 -6.66
CA CYS A 19 -1.48 -12.76 -5.99
C CYS A 19 -1.44 -12.82 -4.46
N PHE A 20 -1.52 -11.65 -3.82
CA PHE A 20 -1.52 -11.49 -2.38
C PHE A 20 -2.17 -10.15 -2.00
N TYR A 21 -2.47 -9.94 -0.73
CA TYR A 21 -2.95 -8.65 -0.24
C TYR A 21 -2.14 -8.13 0.95
N CYS A 22 -2.13 -6.82 1.09
CA CYS A 22 -1.62 -6.11 2.25
C CYS A 22 -2.77 -5.68 3.16
N LYS A 23 -2.71 -6.10 4.42
CA LYS A 23 -3.57 -5.62 5.50
C LYS A 23 -2.80 -4.70 6.42
N PHE A 24 -3.21 -3.44 6.46
CA PHE A 24 -2.62 -2.43 7.32
C PHE A 24 -3.31 -2.45 8.69
N LYS A 25 -2.56 -2.14 9.77
CA LYS A 25 -3.13 -2.15 11.12
C LYS A 25 -4.12 -0.99 11.33
N ASN A 26 -3.83 0.15 10.69
CA ASN A 26 -4.57 1.39 10.88
C ASN A 26 -5.69 1.57 9.85
N LEU A 27 -5.78 0.69 8.85
CA LEU A 27 -6.82 0.76 7.81
C LEU A 27 -7.74 -0.46 7.93
N LYS A 28 -9.05 -0.21 7.84
CA LYS A 28 -10.05 -1.27 7.72
C LYS A 28 -10.07 -1.89 6.31
N THR A 29 -9.43 -1.22 5.35
CA THR A 29 -9.35 -1.61 3.96
C THR A 29 -8.09 -2.44 3.68
N ILE A 30 -8.15 -3.23 2.61
CA ILE A 30 -7.02 -4.00 2.10
C ILE A 30 -6.63 -3.51 0.70
N TRP A 31 -5.35 -3.70 0.38
CA TRP A 31 -4.82 -3.49 -0.96
C TRP A 31 -4.45 -4.84 -1.56
N LEU A 32 -5.03 -5.14 -2.71
CA LEU A 32 -4.81 -6.38 -3.43
C LEU A 32 -3.76 -6.15 -4.51
N PHE A 33 -2.79 -7.04 -4.61
CA PHE A 33 -1.77 -7.04 -5.65
C PHE A 33 -1.96 -8.27 -6.52
N ASN A 34 -2.13 -8.03 -7.82
CA ASN A 34 -2.60 -8.97 -8.83
C ASN A 34 -3.92 -9.65 -8.44
N CYS A 35 -4.60 -10.20 -9.44
CA CYS A 35 -5.88 -10.85 -9.28
C CYS A 35 -5.91 -12.13 -10.12
N CYS A 36 -5.36 -13.20 -9.56
CA CYS A 36 -5.49 -14.54 -10.13
C CYS A 36 -6.96 -14.97 -10.21
N GLU A 37 -7.23 -15.94 -11.06
CA GLU A 37 -8.50 -16.67 -11.07
C GLU A 37 -8.86 -17.17 -9.67
N GLY A 38 -10.13 -17.10 -9.31
CA GLY A 38 -10.58 -17.51 -7.99
C GLY A 38 -10.14 -16.59 -6.83
N CYS A 39 -9.50 -15.43 -7.08
CA CYS A 39 -9.11 -14.48 -6.04
C CYS A 39 -10.25 -14.14 -5.05
N GLN A 40 -11.48 -13.99 -5.55
CA GLN A 40 -12.65 -13.76 -4.71
C GLN A 40 -12.90 -14.92 -3.72
N HIS A 41 -12.73 -16.16 -4.15
CA HIS A 41 -12.91 -17.35 -3.31
C HIS A 41 -11.80 -17.46 -2.28
N TYR A 42 -10.55 -17.16 -2.63
CA TYR A 42 -9.45 -17.15 -1.65
C TYR A 42 -9.66 -16.08 -0.57
N LEU A 43 -10.15 -14.89 -0.93
CA LEU A 43 -10.50 -13.86 0.05
C LEU A 43 -11.60 -14.35 1.01
N MET A 44 -12.64 -14.99 0.48
CA MET A 44 -13.72 -15.57 1.29
C MET A 44 -13.21 -16.67 2.22
N LYS A 45 -12.37 -17.61 1.72
CA LYS A 45 -11.75 -18.67 2.53
C LYS A 45 -10.95 -18.12 3.71
N GLN A 46 -10.28 -16.98 3.53
CA GLN A 46 -9.55 -16.29 4.59
C GLN A 46 -10.43 -15.40 5.48
N LYS A 47 -11.76 -15.52 5.39
CA LYS A 47 -12.75 -14.72 6.13
C LYS A 47 -12.60 -13.21 5.91
N ILE A 48 -12.11 -12.80 4.74
CA ILE A 48 -12.00 -11.40 4.34
C ILE A 48 -13.20 -11.01 3.50
N LYS A 49 -13.87 -9.93 3.92
CA LYS A 49 -14.98 -9.38 3.15
C LYS A 49 -14.43 -8.73 1.89
N ILE A 50 -14.96 -9.10 0.73
CA ILE A 50 -14.58 -8.52 -0.56
C ILE A 50 -14.76 -6.99 -0.56
N SER A 51 -15.77 -6.47 0.14
CA SER A 51 -15.98 -5.03 0.35
C SER A 51 -14.83 -4.28 1.02
N GLN A 52 -13.88 -4.97 1.68
CA GLN A 52 -12.68 -4.34 2.25
C GLN A 52 -11.63 -3.98 1.18
N VAL A 53 -11.70 -4.56 -0.03
CA VAL A 53 -10.79 -4.27 -1.13
C VAL A 53 -10.98 -2.82 -1.59
N SER A 54 -9.99 -1.97 -1.37
CA SER A 54 -10.04 -0.54 -1.74
C SER A 54 -9.15 -0.21 -2.93
N LYS A 55 -8.01 -0.89 -3.03
CA LYS A 55 -7.03 -0.71 -4.09
C LYS A 55 -6.70 -2.08 -4.67
N ILE A 56 -6.69 -2.17 -5.99
CA ILE A 56 -6.23 -3.34 -6.75
C ILE A 56 -5.06 -2.85 -7.59
N ILE A 57 -3.91 -3.51 -7.49
CA ILE A 57 -2.67 -3.12 -8.17
C ILE A 57 -2.21 -4.29 -9.03
N ILE A 58 -2.20 -4.10 -10.34
CA ILE A 58 -1.77 -5.11 -11.32
C ILE A 58 -0.35 -4.78 -11.76
N THR A 59 0.57 -5.74 -11.61
CA THR A 59 1.99 -5.58 -11.94
C THR A 59 2.25 -5.63 -13.45
N GLU A 60 1.52 -6.47 -14.17
CA GLU A 60 1.74 -6.75 -15.60
C GLU A 60 0.45 -7.29 -16.23
N MET A 61 0.28 -7.06 -17.55
CA MET A 61 -0.78 -7.67 -18.36
C MET A 61 -0.46 -9.14 -18.67
N ASN A 62 -0.69 -10.01 -17.69
CA ASN A 62 -0.53 -11.45 -17.83
C ASN A 62 -1.80 -12.14 -17.30
N ILE A 63 -2.23 -13.24 -17.94
CA ILE A 63 -3.43 -13.99 -17.55
C ILE A 63 -3.40 -14.39 -16.07
N TYR A 64 -2.24 -14.78 -15.54
CA TYR A 64 -2.08 -15.13 -14.12
C TYR A 64 -2.32 -13.96 -13.17
N ASN A 65 -2.24 -12.72 -13.65
CA ASN A 65 -2.43 -11.51 -12.84
C ASN A 65 -3.81 -10.87 -13.02
N ILE A 66 -4.51 -11.15 -14.13
CA ILE A 66 -5.76 -10.43 -14.47
C ILE A 66 -6.99 -11.33 -14.58
N SER A 67 -6.84 -12.66 -14.70
CA SER A 67 -7.95 -13.56 -15.00
C SER A 67 -9.10 -13.50 -14.00
N GLY A 68 -8.82 -13.26 -12.71
CA GLY A 68 -9.87 -13.12 -11.69
C GLY A 68 -10.48 -11.73 -11.57
N LEU A 69 -9.94 -10.73 -12.27
CA LEU A 69 -10.35 -9.33 -12.12
C LEU A 69 -11.83 -9.11 -12.47
N PRO A 70 -12.37 -9.62 -13.60
CA PRO A 70 -13.79 -9.45 -13.93
C PRO A 70 -14.73 -10.02 -12.87
N GLY A 71 -14.41 -11.21 -12.36
CA GLY A 71 -15.18 -11.89 -11.31
C GLY A 71 -15.16 -11.10 -10.01
N LEU A 72 -13.98 -10.65 -9.58
CA LEU A 72 -13.83 -9.85 -8.36
C LEU A 72 -14.60 -8.53 -8.45
N LEU A 73 -14.52 -7.82 -9.59
CA LEU A 73 -15.23 -6.55 -9.79
C LEU A 73 -16.76 -6.72 -9.82
N SER A 74 -17.24 -7.84 -10.35
CA SER A 74 -18.65 -8.21 -10.36
C SER A 74 -19.14 -8.53 -8.94
N SER A 75 -18.37 -9.34 -8.19
CA SER A 75 -18.64 -9.64 -6.79
C SER A 75 -18.64 -8.40 -5.89
N LEU A 76 -17.75 -7.43 -6.17
CA LEU A 76 -17.76 -6.13 -5.49
C LEU A 76 -19.05 -5.33 -5.74
N SER A 77 -19.62 -5.44 -6.95
CA SER A 77 -20.89 -4.78 -7.31
C SER A 77 -22.07 -5.34 -6.53
N LEU A 78 -22.08 -6.67 -6.32
CA LEU A 78 -23.10 -7.37 -5.53
C LEU A 78 -22.99 -7.08 -4.03
N SER A 79 -21.79 -6.76 -3.54
CA SER A 79 -21.55 -6.51 -2.12
C SER A 79 -22.09 -5.16 -1.60
N ASN A 80 -22.87 -4.41 -2.40
CA ASN A 80 -23.40 -3.07 -2.06
C ASN A 80 -22.32 -2.13 -1.48
N LYS A 81 -21.12 -2.17 -2.05
CA LYS A 81 -20.00 -1.34 -1.62
C LYS A 81 -20.28 0.12 -1.98
N LYS A 82 -20.36 1.00 -0.98
CA LYS A 82 -20.48 2.46 -1.18
C LYS A 82 -19.15 3.14 -1.49
N ASN A 83 -18.03 2.56 -1.04
CA ASN A 83 -16.72 3.17 -1.19
C ASN A 83 -16.15 2.94 -2.59
N ALA A 84 -15.42 3.91 -3.11
CA ALA A 84 -14.73 3.78 -4.39
C ALA A 84 -13.66 2.66 -4.37
N VAL A 85 -13.42 2.06 -5.54
CA VAL A 85 -12.33 1.11 -5.78
C VAL A 85 -11.35 1.76 -6.74
N HIS A 86 -10.07 1.74 -6.39
CA HIS A 86 -9.01 2.26 -7.24
C HIS A 86 -8.24 1.11 -7.86
N LEU A 87 -8.22 1.05 -9.18
CA LEU A 87 -7.45 0.08 -9.94
C LEU A 87 -6.21 0.75 -10.50
N TYR A 88 -5.04 0.20 -10.18
CA TYR A 88 -3.75 0.63 -10.70
C TYR A 88 -3.20 -0.48 -11.58
N GLY A 89 -2.71 -0.14 -12.77
CA GLY A 89 -2.11 -1.13 -13.66
C GLY A 89 -1.54 -0.53 -14.94
N PRO A 90 -1.00 -1.37 -15.84
CA PRO A 90 -0.56 -0.95 -17.17
C PRO A 90 -1.69 -0.27 -17.96
N LYS A 91 -1.34 0.61 -18.90
CA LYS A 91 -2.32 1.39 -19.69
C LYS A 91 -3.35 0.50 -20.39
N ASP A 92 -2.93 -0.66 -20.87
CA ASP A 92 -3.78 -1.61 -21.60
C ASP A 92 -4.90 -2.22 -20.72
N LEU A 93 -4.75 -2.15 -19.39
CA LEU A 93 -5.77 -2.61 -18.45
C LEU A 93 -7.08 -1.84 -18.59
N ALA A 94 -7.04 -0.57 -18.98
CA ALA A 94 -8.25 0.23 -19.25
C ALA A 94 -9.07 -0.39 -20.38
N LYS A 95 -8.42 -0.69 -21.51
CA LYS A 95 -9.06 -1.31 -22.68
C LYS A 95 -9.58 -2.71 -22.35
N TYR A 96 -8.82 -3.49 -21.59
CA TYR A 96 -9.26 -4.80 -21.09
C TYR A 96 -10.57 -4.69 -20.29
N LEU A 97 -10.64 -3.74 -19.35
CA LEU A 97 -11.85 -3.53 -18.55
C LEU A 97 -13.04 -3.06 -19.37
N GLU A 98 -12.83 -2.13 -20.31
CA GLU A 98 -13.88 -1.61 -21.18
C GLU A 98 -14.50 -2.72 -22.03
N LEU A 99 -13.67 -3.55 -22.66
CA LEU A 99 -14.13 -4.69 -23.44
C LEU A 99 -14.83 -5.72 -22.57
N THR A 100 -14.27 -6.02 -21.39
CA THR A 100 -14.90 -6.93 -20.43
C THR A 100 -16.29 -6.45 -20.07
N LYS A 101 -16.44 -5.15 -19.76
CA LYS A 101 -17.72 -4.53 -19.42
C LYS A 101 -18.71 -4.60 -20.58
N LYS A 102 -18.26 -4.28 -21.80
CA LYS A 102 -19.06 -4.31 -23.03
C LYS A 102 -19.64 -5.69 -23.31
N TYR A 103 -18.81 -6.73 -23.29
CA TYR A 103 -19.25 -8.09 -23.67
C TYR A 103 -19.99 -8.83 -22.55
N SER A 104 -19.62 -8.59 -21.29
CA SER A 104 -20.34 -9.18 -20.15
C SER A 104 -21.66 -8.48 -19.83
N LYS A 105 -21.94 -7.33 -20.45
CA LYS A 105 -23.09 -6.45 -20.14
C LYS A 105 -23.18 -6.12 -18.65
N THR A 106 -22.04 -6.02 -17.97
CA THR A 106 -21.99 -5.73 -16.54
C THR A 106 -21.90 -4.23 -16.28
N ASN A 107 -22.66 -3.75 -15.28
CA ASN A 107 -22.53 -2.39 -14.77
C ASN A 107 -22.16 -2.44 -13.29
N PHE A 108 -21.05 -1.78 -12.95
CA PHE A 108 -20.61 -1.67 -11.56
C PHE A 108 -21.43 -0.61 -10.84
N ARG A 109 -22.02 -0.97 -9.69
CA ARG A 109 -22.82 -0.07 -8.83
C ARG A 109 -21.97 0.82 -7.91
N TYR A 110 -20.67 0.92 -8.18
CA TYR A 110 -19.70 1.66 -7.38
C TYR A 110 -18.72 2.42 -8.28
N ASN A 111 -18.09 3.44 -7.73
CA ASN A 111 -17.11 4.23 -8.47
C ASN A 111 -15.80 3.45 -8.60
N LEU A 112 -15.49 3.02 -9.83
CA LEU A 112 -14.22 2.40 -10.19
C LEU A 112 -13.31 3.44 -10.86
N TYR A 113 -12.21 3.80 -10.21
CA TYR A 113 -11.23 4.72 -10.77
C TYR A 113 -10.02 3.96 -11.28
N PHE A 114 -9.73 4.07 -12.57
CA PHE A 114 -8.53 3.51 -13.16
C PHE A 114 -7.38 4.54 -13.16
N HIS A 115 -6.21 4.09 -12.71
CA HIS A 115 -4.98 4.86 -12.58
C HIS A 115 -3.87 4.16 -13.36
N PRO A 116 -3.52 4.62 -14.58
CA PRO A 116 -2.45 4.02 -15.35
C PRO A 116 -1.10 4.22 -14.65
N LEU A 117 -0.40 3.13 -14.37
CA LEU A 117 0.92 3.16 -13.76
C LEU A 117 1.96 3.76 -14.73
N LYS A 118 2.84 4.58 -14.16
CA LYS A 118 3.98 5.19 -14.84
C LYS A 118 5.25 4.96 -14.01
N THR A 119 6.41 5.11 -14.64
CA THR A 119 7.69 5.18 -13.92
C THR A 119 7.64 6.30 -12.87
N ASN A 120 8.20 6.05 -11.68
CA ASN A 120 8.24 6.98 -10.55
C ASN A 120 6.86 7.43 -10.05
N TYR A 121 5.81 6.66 -10.34
CA TYR A 121 4.48 6.94 -9.83
C TYR A 121 4.39 6.62 -8.34
N ILE A 122 3.79 7.52 -7.56
CA ILE A 122 3.63 7.36 -6.12
C ILE A 122 2.16 7.23 -5.78
N ILE A 123 1.74 6.06 -5.31
CA ILE A 123 0.40 5.85 -4.75
C ILE A 123 0.48 6.24 -3.27
N LYS A 124 -0.17 7.35 -2.91
CA LYS A 124 -0.25 7.81 -1.51
C LYS A 124 -1.63 7.51 -0.96
N ASP A 125 -1.67 6.94 0.25
CA ASP A 125 -2.91 6.75 0.99
C ASP A 125 -2.63 6.77 2.49
N HIS A 126 -3.20 7.76 3.18
CA HIS A 126 -2.93 8.02 4.59
C HIS A 126 -1.42 8.07 4.92
N GLN A 127 -0.95 7.12 5.73
CA GLN A 127 0.45 6.96 6.16
C GLN A 127 1.19 5.90 5.32
N TYR A 128 0.70 5.54 4.15
CA TYR A 128 1.34 4.53 3.31
C TYR A 128 1.61 5.11 1.93
N GLN A 129 2.82 4.87 1.42
CA GLN A 129 3.23 5.28 0.09
C GLN A 129 3.77 4.06 -0.65
N ILE A 130 3.37 3.89 -1.91
CA ILE A 130 3.98 2.92 -2.82
C ILE A 130 4.66 3.69 -3.94
N TYR A 131 5.95 3.44 -4.11
CA TYR A 131 6.71 3.86 -5.28
C TYR A 131 6.63 2.78 -6.33
N CYS A 132 6.32 3.16 -7.56
CA CYS A 132 6.24 2.29 -8.71
C CYS A 132 7.47 2.47 -9.60
N LEU A 133 8.15 1.36 -9.88
CA LEU A 133 9.31 1.28 -10.76
C LEU A 133 8.93 0.41 -11.95
N LYS A 134 9.08 0.92 -13.18
CA LYS A 134 8.82 0.12 -14.38
C LYS A 134 10.09 -0.61 -14.78
N LYS A 135 10.01 -1.91 -14.98
CA LYS A 135 11.11 -2.75 -15.47
C LYS A 135 10.63 -3.54 -16.68
N PHE A 136 11.07 -3.14 -17.87
CA PHE A 136 10.65 -3.70 -19.15
C PHE A 136 9.11 -3.85 -19.26
N ILE A 137 8.61 -5.06 -19.00
CA ILE A 137 7.21 -5.47 -19.20
C ILE A 137 6.38 -5.40 -17.89
N HIS A 138 7.02 -5.42 -16.71
CA HIS A 138 6.34 -5.40 -15.41
C HIS A 138 6.66 -4.18 -14.55
N PHE A 139 5.83 -3.95 -13.53
CA PHE A 139 6.03 -2.94 -12.51
C PHE A 139 6.46 -3.58 -11.17
N GLU A 140 7.53 -3.05 -10.59
CA GLU A 140 7.99 -3.33 -9.24
C GLU A 140 7.51 -2.24 -8.27
N PHE A 141 7.36 -2.58 -6.99
CA PHE A 141 6.77 -1.67 -6.00
C PHE A 141 7.59 -1.60 -4.71
N ILE A 142 7.90 -0.39 -4.26
CA ILE A 142 8.52 -0.17 -2.95
C ILE A 142 7.51 0.49 -2.04
N MET A 143 7.14 -0.19 -0.95
CA MET A 143 6.21 0.35 0.02
C MET A 143 6.97 1.00 1.18
N THR A 144 6.66 2.27 1.42
CA THR A 144 7.25 3.03 2.51
C THR A 144 6.16 3.59 3.39
N VAL A 145 6.36 3.50 4.70
CA VAL A 145 5.62 4.32 5.66
C VAL A 145 6.41 5.63 5.78
N PRO A 146 5.82 6.79 5.46
CA PRO A 146 6.51 8.05 5.63
C PRO A 146 6.79 8.22 7.12
N LYS A 147 7.99 8.71 7.41
CA LYS A 147 8.44 8.87 8.79
C LYS A 147 7.49 9.79 9.54
N ASN A 148 6.96 9.32 10.66
CA ASN A 148 6.26 10.20 11.59
C ASN A 148 7.25 11.21 12.16
N LYS A 149 6.88 12.51 12.15
CA LYS A 149 7.64 13.54 12.88
C LYS A 149 7.75 13.09 14.34
N GLY A 150 8.96 13.08 14.88
CA GLY A 150 9.25 12.61 16.23
C GLY A 150 8.31 13.23 17.28
N LYS A 151 8.10 12.54 18.41
CA LYS A 151 7.35 13.12 19.52
C LYS A 151 8.07 14.40 19.97
N PHE A 152 7.31 15.47 20.13
CA PHE A 152 7.82 16.74 20.64
C PHE A 152 8.23 16.57 22.10
N GLN A 153 9.40 17.11 22.46
CA GLN A 153 9.97 17.01 23.79
C GLN A 153 9.58 18.25 24.61
N LEU A 154 8.49 18.11 25.37
CA LEU A 154 7.99 19.14 26.27
C LEU A 154 9.03 19.57 27.30
N ASN A 155 9.85 18.64 27.80
CA ASN A 155 10.87 18.95 28.82
C ASN A 155 11.94 19.91 28.28
N ASN A 156 12.38 19.72 27.03
CA ASN A 156 13.35 20.61 26.40
C ASN A 156 12.74 22.00 26.17
N ALA A 157 11.46 22.07 25.77
CA ALA A 157 10.76 23.36 25.62
C ALA A 157 10.65 24.12 26.96
N LYS A 158 10.41 23.39 28.07
CA LYS A 158 10.40 23.97 29.42
C LYS A 158 11.78 24.48 29.86
N GLN A 159 12.84 23.73 29.59
CA GLN A 159 14.23 24.15 29.90
C GLN A 159 14.61 25.44 29.18
N TRP A 160 14.14 25.61 27.95
CA TRP A 160 14.39 26.80 27.12
C TRP A 160 13.37 27.92 27.34
N GLN A 161 12.53 27.80 28.38
CA GLN A 161 11.50 28.78 28.76
C GLN A 161 10.54 29.17 27.61
N ILE A 162 10.34 28.28 26.64
CA ILE A 162 9.46 28.54 25.50
C ILE A 162 8.01 28.50 25.99
N LYS A 163 7.27 29.60 25.80
CA LYS A 163 5.85 29.67 26.17
C LYS A 163 5.04 28.62 25.40
N ILE A 164 4.11 27.99 26.12
CA ILE A 164 3.18 27.01 25.56
C ILE A 164 2.29 27.73 24.53
N GLY A 165 2.20 27.18 23.33
CA GLY A 165 1.40 27.80 22.27
C GLY A 165 1.69 27.29 20.87
N PRO A 166 1.32 28.04 19.83
CA PRO A 166 1.44 27.61 18.43
C PRO A 166 2.90 27.37 18.00
N LEU A 167 3.86 27.96 18.72
CA LEU A 167 5.30 27.73 18.56
C LEU A 167 5.68 26.25 18.67
N TYR A 168 5.06 25.47 19.57
CA TYR A 168 5.36 24.04 19.70
C TYR A 168 5.00 23.27 18.42
N GLY A 169 3.86 23.61 17.81
CA GLY A 169 3.44 23.04 16.54
C GLY A 169 4.41 23.38 15.40
N LYS A 170 4.92 24.62 15.37
CA LYS A 170 5.91 25.05 14.38
C LYS A 170 7.28 24.40 14.58
N LEU A 171 7.78 24.34 15.81
CA LEU A 171 9.02 23.64 16.16
C LEU A 171 8.92 22.15 15.82
N LYS A 172 7.81 21.49 16.16
CA LYS A 172 7.56 20.08 15.76
C LYS A 172 7.49 19.91 14.24
N LYS A 173 7.08 20.93 13.50
CA LYS A 173 7.04 20.89 12.03
C LYS A 173 8.43 21.01 11.40
N GLY A 174 9.45 21.43 12.14
CA GLY A 174 10.83 21.59 11.67
C GLY A 174 11.21 23.03 11.34
N TYR A 175 10.45 24.02 11.84
CA TYR A 175 10.80 25.44 11.68
C TYR A 175 11.73 25.88 12.80
N ASP A 176 12.81 26.56 12.42
CA ASP A 176 13.75 27.19 13.34
C ASP A 176 13.33 28.65 13.57
N PHE A 177 13.63 29.19 14.76
CA PHE A 177 13.20 30.53 15.17
C PHE A 177 14.30 31.28 15.88
N ILE A 178 14.23 32.61 15.87
CA ILE A 178 15.03 33.48 16.72
C ILE A 178 14.09 34.04 17.78
N LEU A 179 14.47 33.91 19.05
CA LEU A 179 13.72 34.49 20.17
C LEU A 179 13.85 36.01 20.20
N PRO A 180 12.95 36.73 20.90
CA PRO A 180 13.09 38.17 21.13
C PRO A 180 14.45 38.56 21.73
N ASP A 181 15.04 37.67 22.54
CA ASP A 181 16.37 37.86 23.16
C ASP A 181 17.54 37.56 22.20
N GLY A 182 17.26 37.37 20.90
CA GLY A 182 18.26 37.08 19.87
C GLY A 182 18.75 35.63 19.81
N MET A 183 18.30 34.77 20.71
CA MET A 183 18.76 33.38 20.78
C MET A 183 18.18 32.52 19.64
N PRO A 184 19.01 31.79 18.86
CA PRO A 184 18.53 30.87 17.83
C PRO A 184 18.05 29.54 18.43
N ILE A 185 16.85 29.12 18.03
CA ILE A 185 16.22 27.86 18.41
C ILE A 185 16.16 26.93 17.21
N ASN A 186 16.86 25.79 17.30
CA ASN A 186 16.77 24.73 16.31
C ASN A 186 15.69 23.70 16.67
N SER A 187 14.76 23.48 15.76
CA SER A 187 13.65 22.52 15.86
C SER A 187 14.10 21.10 16.20
N LYS A 188 15.31 20.68 15.75
CA LYS A 188 15.88 19.36 16.02
C LYS A 188 16.11 19.09 17.51
N ASN A 189 16.32 20.13 18.32
CA ASN A 189 16.53 20.00 19.76
C ASN A 189 15.23 19.69 20.52
N PHE A 190 14.07 19.88 19.90
CA PHE A 190 12.75 19.72 20.52
C PHE A 190 11.97 18.53 19.97
N THR A 191 12.54 17.79 19.01
CA THR A 191 11.93 16.58 18.46
C THR A 191 12.84 15.40 18.71
N LYS A 192 12.31 14.32 19.31
CA LYS A 192 13.08 13.07 19.42
C LYS A 192 13.55 12.63 18.03
N LYS A 193 14.81 12.17 17.95
CA LYS A 193 15.36 11.55 16.74
C LYS A 193 14.35 10.54 16.20
N GLU A 194 14.12 10.63 14.89
CA GLU A 194 13.17 9.79 14.18
C GLU A 194 13.45 8.32 14.51
N LYS A 195 12.46 7.60 15.05
CA LYS A 195 12.52 6.14 14.97
C LYS A 195 12.50 5.81 13.48
N LYS A 196 13.53 5.13 12.96
CA LYS A 196 13.47 4.52 11.63
C LYS A 196 12.28 3.57 11.65
N GLU A 197 11.16 4.01 11.10
CA GLU A 197 10.01 3.13 10.87
C GLU A 197 10.35 2.21 9.71
N ASN A 198 9.85 0.97 9.79
CA ASN A 198 10.19 -0.10 8.86
C ASN A 198 9.80 0.31 7.43
N GLN A 199 10.81 0.51 6.57
CA GLN A 199 10.61 0.51 5.13
C GLN A 199 10.41 -0.93 4.68
N ILE A 200 9.37 -1.20 3.89
CA ILE A 200 9.05 -2.55 3.43
C ILE A 200 9.13 -2.54 1.90
N SER A 201 10.30 -2.88 1.38
CA SER A 201 10.47 -3.12 -0.05
C SER A 201 9.77 -4.43 -0.45
N LEU A 202 8.76 -4.35 -1.33
CA LEU A 202 8.07 -5.50 -1.90
C LEU A 202 8.53 -5.67 -3.35
N LEU A 203 9.70 -6.27 -3.53
CA LEU A 203 10.23 -6.54 -4.86
C LEU A 203 9.47 -7.70 -5.50
N PHE A 204 8.91 -7.46 -6.67
CA PHE A 204 8.25 -8.47 -7.50
C PHE A 204 9.19 -8.86 -8.63
N SER A 205 10.08 -9.81 -8.35
CA SER A 205 10.80 -10.54 -9.38
C SER A 205 9.94 -11.75 -9.78
N GLN A 206 9.59 -11.88 -11.05
CA GLN A 206 9.03 -13.12 -11.59
C GLN A 206 10.04 -14.28 -11.47
N ASP A 207 11.34 -13.99 -11.35
CA ASP A 207 12.39 -14.95 -11.00
C ASP A 207 12.62 -14.97 -9.49
N LEU A 208 11.80 -15.75 -8.77
CA LEU A 208 12.02 -16.10 -7.37
C LEU A 208 12.99 -17.28 -7.19
N SER A 209 13.50 -17.86 -8.28
CA SER A 209 14.46 -18.98 -8.25
C SER A 209 15.88 -18.54 -7.89
N GLN A 210 16.24 -17.26 -8.07
CA GLN A 210 17.61 -16.78 -7.82
C GLN A 210 17.76 -15.63 -6.79
N THR A 211 16.68 -15.02 -6.31
CA THR A 211 16.82 -13.99 -5.26
C THR A 211 16.96 -14.62 -3.87
N ARG A 212 18.18 -15.02 -3.56
CA ARG A 212 18.67 -15.21 -2.18
C ARG A 212 18.41 -13.91 -1.39
N GLN A 213 17.82 -14.07 -0.20
CA GLN A 213 17.66 -13.06 0.85
C GLN A 213 16.77 -11.84 0.55
N ILE A 214 15.50 -11.96 0.90
CA ILE A 214 14.67 -10.83 1.34
C ILE A 214 15.31 -10.29 2.64
N ARG A 215 16.21 -9.31 2.56
CA ARG A 215 16.81 -8.66 3.74
C ARG A 215 15.79 -7.74 4.41
N TYR A 216 15.07 -8.31 5.36
CA TYR A 216 14.31 -7.57 6.36
C TYR A 216 15.25 -6.74 7.23
N TRP A 217 15.22 -5.42 7.13
CA TRP A 217 15.71 -4.57 8.22
C TRP A 217 14.68 -4.58 9.36
N LYS A 218 14.80 -5.62 10.19
CA LYS A 218 14.23 -5.92 11.51
C LYS A 218 12.69 -5.96 11.70
N THR A 219 12.26 -7.22 11.92
CA THR A 219 11.12 -7.73 12.73
C THR A 219 9.70 -7.32 12.38
N LEU A 220 9.15 -7.93 11.32
CA LEU A 220 7.76 -8.37 11.31
C LEU A 220 7.78 -9.89 11.11
N THR A 221 7.65 -10.62 12.22
CA THR A 221 7.37 -12.06 12.18
C THR A 221 6.13 -12.27 11.34
N ILE A 222 6.29 -12.97 10.22
CA ILE A 222 5.19 -13.65 9.57
C ILE A 222 4.70 -14.65 10.61
N LYS A 223 3.66 -14.30 11.37
CA LYS A 223 2.90 -15.31 12.12
C LYS A 223 2.23 -16.17 11.06
N THR A 224 2.93 -17.24 10.68
CA THR A 224 2.33 -18.50 10.25
C THR A 224 1.31 -18.86 11.31
N ILE A 225 0.04 -18.62 11.01
CA ILE A 225 -1.04 -19.26 11.74
C ILE A 225 -1.08 -20.65 11.09
N ILE A 226 -0.54 -21.62 11.82
CA ILE A 226 -0.77 -23.05 11.60
C ILE A 226 -2.26 -23.32 11.80
#